data_AF-A0A1I6MG16-F1
#
_entry.id   AF-A0A1I6MG16-F1
#
_cell.length_a   1.000
_cell.length_b   1.000
_cell.length_c   1.000
_cell.angle_alpha   90.00
_cell.angle_beta   90.00
_cell.angle_gamma   90.00
#
_symmetry.space_group_name_H-M   'P 1'
#
loop_
_entity.id
_entity.type
_entity.pdbx_description
1 polymer ?
#
loop_
_entity_poly.entity_id
_entity_poly.type
_entity_poly.pdbx_seq_one_letter_code
_entity_poly.pdbx_strand_id
1 'polypeptide(L)'
;MTVQPVLAFAWNPAVGIPLLIVGLIVLALIWLFGQPRKEQGKRRVMPGSGNEERREPTFGDADVADGERPFSARDDFRLDGVDQPAPKQGELDMGLREELERLGATLSGERVAAAPLIKPSSAAASIIETLRAPPEQLLADPLAKVAAPEPSLRSTAPAPAPAPAPAPRVPPRSDLGRRPAQLPVERIVTLFVMAREGAPFNGADLIVAAEKAGLEFGDMGIYHRLVDGKREQGPIFSVANMLKPGNFDLSRLDALRTPGLSFFMTLPAPIPALDAWDAMLPTAQRLAELLDGQVLDEERNALGRQRIAHIRDELRGWDRDHEGKEIIFGR
;
A
#
# COMPACT_ATOMS: atom_id res chain seq x y z
N MET A 1 35.80 -8.94 -64.28
CA MET A 1 34.68 -9.15 -63.36
C MET A 1 34.95 -8.34 -62.10
N THR A 2 34.43 -7.11 -62.03
CA THR A 2 34.55 -6.25 -60.84
C THR A 2 33.14 -6.05 -60.28
N VAL A 3 32.92 -6.55 -59.06
CA VAL A 3 31.65 -6.43 -58.35
C VAL A 3 31.69 -5.11 -57.58
N GLN A 4 30.75 -4.20 -57.83
CA GLN A 4 30.54 -3.03 -56.99
C GLN A 4 29.40 -3.30 -55.99
N PRO A 5 29.56 -3.00 -54.69
CA PRO A 5 28.43 -2.87 -53.79
C PRO A 5 28.03 -1.40 -53.71
N VAL A 6 26.94 -1.03 -54.38
CA VAL A 6 26.32 0.29 -54.20
C VAL A 6 25.22 0.14 -53.17
N LEU A 7 25.58 0.15 -51.88
CA LEU A 7 24.61 0.46 -50.82
C LEU A 7 24.36 1.97 -50.90
N ALA A 8 23.52 2.40 -51.84
CA ALA A 8 22.94 3.72 -51.82
C ALA A 8 21.96 3.79 -50.65
N PHE A 9 22.45 4.24 -49.49
CA PHE A 9 21.63 4.57 -48.34
C PHE A 9 20.77 5.77 -48.72
N ALA A 10 19.58 5.52 -49.23
CA ALA A 10 18.60 6.55 -49.54
C ALA A 10 18.09 7.16 -48.23
N TRP A 11 18.84 8.13 -47.70
CA TRP A 11 18.44 8.90 -46.53
C TRP A 11 17.18 9.69 -46.87
N ASN A 12 16.07 9.39 -46.22
CA ASN A 12 14.87 10.19 -46.35
C ASN A 12 14.96 11.39 -45.37
N PRO A 13 15.13 12.64 -45.86
CA PRO A 13 15.23 13.80 -44.98
C PRO A 13 13.96 13.97 -44.13
N ALA A 14 12.80 13.54 -44.62
CA ALA A 14 11.54 13.60 -43.87
C ALA A 14 11.51 12.68 -42.64
N VAL A 15 12.37 11.65 -42.59
CA VAL A 15 12.49 10.72 -41.44
C VAL A 15 13.74 11.02 -40.62
N GLY A 16 14.85 11.39 -41.27
CA GLY A 16 16.10 11.69 -40.58
C GLY A 16 16.06 12.97 -39.76
N ILE A 17 15.39 14.02 -40.24
CA ILE A 17 15.27 15.29 -39.51
C ILE A 17 14.48 15.14 -38.19
N PRO A 18 13.28 14.53 -38.16
CA PRO A 18 12.59 14.31 -36.90
C PRO A 18 13.36 13.38 -35.95
N LEU A 19 14.05 12.35 -36.46
CA LEU A 19 14.88 11.47 -35.63
C LEU A 19 16.05 12.25 -34.97
N LEU A 20 16.67 13.18 -35.69
CA LEU A 20 17.74 14.04 -35.17
C LEU A 20 17.19 14.99 -34.10
N ILE A 21 16.01 15.58 -34.31
CA ILE A 21 15.35 16.44 -33.33
C ILE A 21 15.03 15.65 -32.05
N VAL A 22 14.48 14.44 -32.18
CA VAL A 22 14.23 13.56 -31.02
C VAL A 22 15.54 13.21 -30.30
N GLY A 23 16.62 12.92 -31.05
CA GLY A 23 17.94 12.67 -30.49
C GLY A 23 18.50 13.86 -29.70
N LEU A 24 18.36 15.08 -30.22
CA LEU A 24 18.77 16.31 -29.54
C LEU A 24 17.93 16.59 -28.28
N ILE A 25 16.62 16.32 -28.32
CA ILE A 25 15.75 16.45 -27.16
C ILE A 25 16.17 15.47 -26.06
N VAL A 26 16.45 14.21 -26.41
CA VAL A 26 16.94 13.20 -25.46
C VAL A 26 18.29 13.60 -24.87
N LEU A 27 19.21 14.12 -25.69
CA LEU A 27 20.52 14.60 -25.23
C LEU A 27 20.37 15.80 -24.28
N ALA A 28 19.48 16.73 -24.59
CA ALA A 28 19.18 17.88 -23.75
C ALA A 28 18.55 17.46 -22.42
N LEU A 29 17.66 16.46 -22.42
CA LEU A 29 17.07 15.90 -21.21
C LEU A 29 18.11 15.18 -20.35
N ILE A 30 19.04 14.43 -20.95
CA ILE A 30 20.15 13.81 -20.22
C ILE A 30 21.07 14.88 -19.63
N TRP A 31 21.33 15.97 -20.35
CA TRP A 31 22.14 17.06 -19.81
C TRP A 31 21.42 17.83 -18.68
N LEU A 32 20.11 18.04 -18.81
CA LEU A 32 19.29 18.75 -17.83
C LEU A 32 19.06 17.94 -16.54
N PHE A 33 18.82 16.63 -16.66
CA PHE A 33 18.56 15.74 -15.53
C PHE A 33 19.80 14.97 -15.04
N GLY A 34 20.87 14.93 -15.83
CA GLY A 34 22.12 14.25 -15.51
C GLY A 34 23.13 15.12 -14.75
N GLN A 35 22.79 16.36 -14.36
CA GLN A 35 23.65 17.11 -13.46
C GLN A 35 23.66 16.45 -12.07
N PRO A 36 24.79 15.90 -11.60
CA PRO A 36 24.89 15.35 -10.26
C PRO A 36 24.72 16.48 -9.26
N ARG A 37 23.65 16.42 -8.45
CA ARG A 37 23.47 17.31 -7.29
C ARG A 37 24.67 17.10 -6.35
N LYS A 38 25.60 18.04 -6.36
CA LYS A 38 26.76 18.06 -5.47
C LYS A 38 26.29 18.28 -4.03
N GLU A 39 26.40 17.22 -3.24
CA GLU A 39 26.78 17.20 -1.83
C GLU A 39 26.56 18.49 -1.02
N GLN A 40 25.39 18.61 -0.39
CA GLN A 40 25.25 19.43 0.82
C GLN A 40 25.76 18.62 2.02
N GLY A 41 27.07 18.62 2.19
CA GLY A 41 27.75 17.89 3.26
C GLY A 41 29.04 18.58 3.73
N LYS A 42 29.04 19.92 3.88
CA LYS A 42 30.14 20.61 4.57
C LYS A 42 29.75 20.92 6.02
N ARG A 43 30.04 19.94 6.88
CA ARG A 43 30.14 20.09 8.33
C ARG A 43 31.22 21.15 8.62
N ARG A 44 30.80 22.36 8.98
CA ARG A 44 31.68 23.36 9.60
C ARG A 44 32.18 22.76 10.91
N VAL A 45 33.47 22.46 10.98
CA VAL A 45 34.18 22.22 12.24
C VAL A 45 34.51 23.59 12.80
N MET A 46 33.90 23.98 13.92
CA MET A 46 34.38 25.09 14.73
C MET A 46 35.48 24.56 15.67
N PRO A 47 36.63 25.23 15.81
CA PRO A 47 37.63 24.85 16.78
C PRO A 47 37.14 25.19 18.19
N GLY A 48 37.38 24.26 19.12
CA GLY A 48 37.05 24.42 20.52
C GLY A 48 37.96 25.42 21.23
N SER A 49 37.32 26.21 22.07
CA SER A 49 37.86 26.85 23.28
C SER A 49 36.70 26.71 24.29
N GLY A 50 36.78 25.89 25.32
CA GLY A 50 37.74 25.94 26.41
C GLY A 50 36.95 26.43 27.62
N ASN A 51 36.77 25.53 28.61
CA ASN A 51 36.29 25.75 29.98
C ASN A 51 35.18 26.80 30.22
N GLU A 52 33.99 26.34 30.64
CA GLU A 52 33.29 26.92 31.79
C GLU A 52 32.13 26.00 32.23
N GLU A 53 31.96 25.94 33.54
CA GLU A 53 31.21 24.94 34.30
C GLU A 53 29.73 24.80 33.89
N ARG A 54 29.31 23.54 33.80
CA ARG A 54 27.92 23.10 33.95
C ARG A 54 27.35 23.69 35.25
N ARG A 55 26.41 24.63 35.13
CA ARG A 55 25.54 25.08 36.24
C ARG A 55 24.13 24.57 36.01
N GLU A 56 23.65 23.78 36.96
CA GLU A 56 22.27 23.32 37.03
C GLU A 56 21.36 24.47 37.54
N PRO A 57 20.12 24.61 37.04
CA PRO A 57 19.18 25.57 37.58
C PRO A 57 18.54 25.01 38.86
N THR A 58 19.05 25.43 40.01
CA THR A 58 18.35 25.28 41.30
C THR A 58 17.25 26.34 41.37
N PHE A 59 15.99 25.89 41.38
CA PHE A 59 14.85 26.70 41.80
C PHE A 59 14.80 26.69 43.34
N GLY A 60 14.84 27.88 43.95
CA GLY A 60 14.73 28.05 45.40
C GLY A 60 14.65 29.52 45.79
N ASP A 61 13.48 29.88 46.33
CA ASP A 61 13.04 31.01 47.17
C ASP A 61 13.96 32.24 47.41
N ALA A 62 13.39 33.43 47.20
CA ALA A 62 13.16 34.44 48.26
C ALA A 62 12.73 35.82 47.66
N ASP A 63 11.46 36.17 47.89
CA ASP A 63 11.02 37.37 48.62
C ASP A 63 11.37 38.83 48.20
N VAL A 64 10.28 39.55 47.87
CA VAL A 64 9.79 40.84 48.44
C VAL A 64 10.00 42.16 47.65
N ALA A 65 8.91 42.95 47.68
CA ALA A 65 8.69 44.39 47.43
C ALA A 65 8.62 44.81 45.95
N ASP A 66 7.70 45.64 45.48
CA ASP A 66 6.63 46.52 45.99
C ASP A 66 5.71 46.70 44.75
N GLY A 67 4.43 47.05 44.75
CA GLY A 67 3.56 47.69 45.72
C GLY A 67 2.29 48.13 44.96
N GLU A 68 1.22 48.36 45.72
CA GLU A 68 0.00 49.14 45.37
C GLU A 68 -1.01 48.55 44.37
N ARG A 69 -2.35 48.54 44.56
CA ARG A 69 -3.30 48.73 45.66
C ARG A 69 -4.72 48.35 45.09
N PRO A 70 -5.82 48.33 45.87
CA PRO A 70 -6.84 47.28 45.87
C PRO A 70 -8.12 47.64 45.10
N PHE A 71 -9.03 46.68 44.88
CA PHE A 71 -10.46 46.81 45.21
C PHE A 71 -11.20 45.46 45.01
N SER A 72 -11.89 45.04 46.06
CA SER A 72 -12.71 43.84 46.15
C SER A 72 -14.09 44.03 45.50
N ALA A 73 -14.61 42.99 44.85
CA ALA A 73 -16.03 42.69 44.87
C ALA A 73 -16.23 41.17 44.86
N ARG A 74 -16.92 40.69 45.89
CA ARG A 74 -17.39 39.33 46.10
C ARG A 74 -18.30 38.91 44.96
N ASP A 75 -18.25 37.65 44.57
CA ASP A 75 -19.50 36.92 44.36
C ASP A 75 -19.35 35.49 44.89
N ASP A 76 -20.28 35.15 45.78
CA ASP A 76 -20.42 33.88 46.46
C ASP A 76 -20.93 32.82 45.47
N PHE A 77 -20.19 31.73 45.28
CA PHE A 77 -20.82 30.43 45.02
C PHE A 77 -19.96 29.32 45.61
N ARG A 78 -20.30 28.96 46.85
CA ARG A 78 -19.87 27.75 47.52
C ARG A 78 -20.67 26.58 46.96
N LEU A 79 -19.99 25.63 46.30
CA LEU A 79 -20.48 24.25 46.18
C LEU A 79 -19.36 23.32 46.65
N ASP A 80 -19.69 22.53 47.67
CA ASP A 80 -18.82 21.56 48.32
C ASP A 80 -18.49 20.37 47.41
N GLY A 81 -17.26 19.86 47.54
CA GLY A 81 -16.95 18.42 47.45
C GLY A 81 -16.66 17.83 46.08
N VAL A 82 -15.37 17.66 45.75
CA VAL A 82 -14.60 16.40 45.79
C VAL A 82 -13.26 16.70 45.10
N ASP A 83 -12.25 17.01 45.91
CA ASP A 83 -10.85 17.01 45.48
C ASP A 83 -10.37 15.56 45.42
N GLN A 84 -10.00 15.08 44.23
CA GLN A 84 -9.37 13.77 44.05
C GLN A 84 -7.89 14.04 43.73
N PRO A 85 -6.95 13.67 44.62
CA PRO A 85 -5.54 13.95 44.35
C PRO A 85 -5.03 13.09 43.19
N ALA A 86 -4.34 13.72 42.25
CA ALA A 86 -3.63 13.03 41.17
C ALA A 86 -2.63 12.01 41.76
N PRO A 87 -2.61 10.75 41.28
CA PRO A 87 -1.76 9.72 41.87
C PRO A 87 -0.28 10.01 41.61
N LYS A 88 0.53 9.87 42.67
CA LYS A 88 1.99 9.99 42.59
C LYS A 88 2.56 8.71 41.99
N GLN A 89 3.52 8.87 41.08
CA GLN A 89 4.15 7.85 40.23
C GLN A 89 4.73 6.62 40.97
N GLY A 90 4.81 6.62 42.31
CA GLY A 90 5.24 5.46 43.11
C GLY A 90 4.14 4.49 43.53
N GLU A 91 2.86 4.86 43.44
CA GLU A 91 1.74 4.00 43.84
C GLU A 91 1.37 2.97 42.76
N LEU A 92 1.59 3.34 41.49
CA LEU A 92 1.38 2.45 40.34
C LEU A 92 2.40 1.29 40.30
N ASP A 93 3.64 1.51 40.74
CA ASP A 93 4.68 0.47 40.79
C ASP A 93 4.44 -0.57 41.89
N MET A 94 3.82 -0.17 43.01
CA MET A 94 3.40 -1.13 44.05
C MET A 94 2.19 -1.95 43.59
N GLY A 95 1.20 -1.32 42.96
CA GLY A 95 0.01 -2.01 42.44
C GLY A 95 0.34 -3.01 41.32
N LEU A 96 1.26 -2.68 40.43
CA LEU A 96 1.69 -3.58 39.36
C LEU A 96 2.46 -4.80 39.90
N ARG A 97 3.24 -4.61 40.97
CA ARG A 97 3.97 -5.69 41.64
C ARG A 97 3.02 -6.67 42.35
N GLU A 98 1.97 -6.15 42.98
CA GLU A 98 0.92 -6.96 43.64
C GLU A 98 0.06 -7.75 42.62
N GLU A 99 -0.25 -7.14 41.46
CA GLU A 99 -0.91 -7.85 40.35
C GLU A 99 -0.04 -8.94 39.72
N LEU A 100 1.29 -8.74 39.63
CA LEU A 100 2.22 -9.74 39.12
C LEU A 100 2.42 -10.93 40.06
N GLU A 101 2.41 -10.71 41.39
CA GLU A 101 2.38 -11.79 42.39
C GLU A 101 1.06 -12.57 42.34
N ARG A 102 -0.07 -11.87 42.15
CA ARG A 102 -1.39 -12.48 41.99
C ARG A 102 -1.52 -13.31 40.71
N LEU A 103 -0.79 -12.92 39.66
CA LEU A 103 -0.73 -13.62 38.37
C LEU A 103 0.37 -14.70 38.32
N GLY A 104 1.07 -14.97 39.43
CA GLY A 104 2.05 -16.06 39.53
C GLY A 104 3.25 -15.93 38.59
N ALA A 105 3.54 -14.72 38.10
CA ALA A 105 4.58 -14.47 37.12
C ALA A 105 5.90 -14.06 37.79
N THR A 106 6.50 -14.97 38.57
CA THR A 106 7.89 -14.79 38.99
C THR A 106 8.82 -15.23 37.86
N LEU A 107 9.35 -14.24 37.13
CA LEU A 107 10.52 -14.41 36.27
C LEU A 107 11.72 -14.82 37.15
N SER A 108 12.19 -16.06 36.96
CA SER A 108 13.52 -16.48 37.37
C SER A 108 14.08 -17.36 36.26
N GLY A 109 15.14 -16.87 35.63
CA GLY A 109 15.94 -17.68 34.72
C GLY A 109 16.85 -18.62 35.51
N GLU A 110 17.10 -19.80 34.96
CA GLU A 110 18.42 -20.46 34.89
C GLU A 110 18.29 -21.73 34.04
N ARG A 111 19.34 -22.05 33.28
CA ARG A 111 19.51 -23.20 32.37
C ARG A 111 19.41 -24.58 33.06
N VAL A 112 19.05 -25.63 32.29
CA VAL A 112 19.88 -26.82 31.93
C VAL A 112 19.02 -28.03 31.46
N ALA A 113 19.49 -28.71 30.39
CA ALA A 113 19.35 -30.13 29.98
C ALA A 113 18.14 -30.68 29.17
N ALA A 114 18.45 -30.97 27.89
CA ALA A 114 18.44 -32.28 27.19
C ALA A 114 17.18 -33.19 27.05
N ALA A 115 16.74 -33.29 25.77
CA ALA A 115 16.24 -34.45 24.99
C ALA A 115 14.87 -35.12 25.33
N PRO A 116 14.21 -35.84 24.37
CA PRO A 116 14.60 -36.21 23.01
C PRO A 116 13.61 -35.84 21.87
N LEU A 117 14.10 -36.06 20.65
CA LEU A 117 13.44 -35.87 19.35
C LEU A 117 12.24 -36.81 19.13
N ILE A 118 11.15 -36.26 18.57
CA ILE A 118 10.07 -37.01 17.93
C ILE A 118 10.23 -36.86 16.42
N LYS A 119 10.51 -37.97 15.72
CA LYS A 119 10.59 -38.05 14.26
C LYS A 119 9.19 -38.33 13.69
N PRO A 120 8.64 -37.51 12.77
CA PRO A 120 7.50 -37.93 11.98
C PRO A 120 7.93 -38.91 10.87
N SER A 121 7.09 -39.93 10.73
CA SER A 121 7.20 -41.11 9.89
C SER A 121 7.33 -40.83 8.39
N SER A 122 8.16 -41.66 7.77
CA SER A 122 8.47 -41.84 6.35
C SER A 122 7.23 -42.00 5.46
N ALA A 123 7.05 -41.08 4.51
CA ALA A 123 6.23 -41.26 3.30
C ALA A 123 6.83 -40.52 2.10
N ALA A 124 8.17 -40.52 1.98
CA ALA A 124 8.89 -39.83 0.91
C ALA A 124 10.10 -40.63 0.39
N ALA A 125 9.96 -41.96 0.33
CA ALA A 125 11.01 -42.86 -0.18
C ALA A 125 10.50 -43.89 -1.22
N SER A 126 9.30 -43.70 -1.79
CA SER A 126 8.70 -44.66 -2.74
C SER A 126 8.61 -44.17 -4.20
N ILE A 127 9.12 -42.98 -4.54
CA ILE A 127 9.01 -42.40 -5.89
C ILE A 127 10.36 -42.40 -6.64
N ILE A 128 11.48 -42.56 -5.94
CA ILE A 128 12.84 -42.48 -6.54
C ILE A 128 13.42 -43.87 -6.89
N GLU A 129 12.84 -44.96 -6.37
CA GLU A 129 13.29 -46.34 -6.65
C GLU A 129 12.76 -46.89 -8.00
N THR A 130 11.75 -46.25 -8.60
CA THR A 130 11.06 -46.76 -9.81
C THR A 130 11.69 -46.29 -11.13
N LEU A 131 12.80 -45.55 -11.11
CA LEU A 131 13.43 -44.95 -12.29
C LEU A 131 14.88 -45.39 -12.56
N ARG A 132 15.30 -46.52 -11.97
CA ARG A 132 16.68 -47.04 -12.14
C ARG A 132 16.69 -48.49 -12.66
N ALA A 133 16.32 -48.69 -13.93
CA ALA A 133 16.75 -49.85 -14.73
C ALA A 133 16.57 -49.62 -16.25
N PRO A 134 17.62 -49.88 -17.05
CA PRO A 134 17.45 -50.50 -18.38
C PRO A 134 18.50 -51.62 -18.64
N PRO A 135 18.48 -52.37 -19.77
CA PRO A 135 17.40 -52.96 -20.58
C PRO A 135 17.66 -54.48 -20.91
N GLU A 136 16.97 -55.02 -21.92
CA GLU A 136 17.16 -56.32 -22.65
C GLU A 136 16.30 -57.52 -22.21
N GLN A 137 15.80 -58.44 -23.04
CA GLN A 137 15.58 -58.67 -24.48
C GLN A 137 14.79 -60.01 -24.52
N LEU A 138 13.79 -60.18 -25.40
CA LEU A 138 13.26 -61.46 -25.93
C LEU A 138 12.09 -61.11 -26.87
N LEU A 139 12.34 -60.91 -28.17
CA LEU A 139 12.28 -61.94 -29.23
C LEU A 139 10.93 -62.65 -29.32
N ALA A 140 10.12 -62.28 -30.32
CA ALA A 140 9.66 -63.18 -31.38
C ALA A 140 8.67 -62.48 -32.34
N ASP A 141 9.13 -62.28 -33.57
CA ASP A 141 8.33 -62.11 -34.79
C ASP A 141 8.02 -63.51 -35.36
N PRO A 142 6.99 -63.73 -36.21
CA PRO A 142 7.25 -63.54 -37.65
C PRO A 142 6.06 -63.14 -38.57
N LEU A 143 6.44 -62.37 -39.60
CA LEU A 143 6.12 -62.46 -41.04
C LEU A 143 4.67 -62.25 -41.56
N ALA A 144 4.48 -61.02 -42.06
CA ALA A 144 4.19 -60.67 -43.46
C ALA A 144 2.80 -60.96 -44.08
N LYS A 145 2.09 -59.86 -44.42
CA LYS A 145 1.77 -59.56 -45.84
C LYS A 145 1.45 -58.08 -46.07
N VAL A 146 2.19 -57.50 -47.03
CA VAL A 146 2.06 -56.15 -47.58
C VAL A 146 0.92 -56.09 -48.60
N ALA A 147 0.10 -55.03 -48.55
CA ALA A 147 -0.52 -54.43 -49.73
C ALA A 147 -1.05 -53.02 -49.40
N ALA A 148 -0.38 -52.00 -49.91
CA ALA A 148 -0.99 -50.69 -50.15
C ALA A 148 -1.89 -50.79 -51.41
N PRO A 149 -2.98 -50.00 -51.49
CA PRO A 149 -2.86 -48.75 -52.25
C PRO A 149 -3.66 -47.56 -51.66
N GLU A 150 -3.13 -46.36 -51.84
CA GLU A 150 -3.89 -45.09 -51.86
C GLU A 150 -4.72 -44.97 -53.16
N PRO A 151 -5.56 -43.93 -53.37
CA PRO A 151 -6.49 -43.24 -52.48
C PRO A 151 -7.92 -43.24 -53.08
N SER A 152 -8.94 -42.98 -52.28
CA SER A 152 -10.26 -42.58 -52.81
C SER A 152 -10.90 -41.59 -51.86
N LEU A 153 -10.81 -40.32 -52.26
CA LEU A 153 -11.59 -39.21 -51.74
C LEU A 153 -13.08 -39.59 -51.76
N ARG A 154 -13.63 -39.95 -50.60
CA ARG A 154 -15.07 -39.95 -50.38
C ARG A 154 -15.36 -39.03 -49.21
N SER A 155 -15.78 -37.83 -49.60
CA SER A 155 -16.50 -36.85 -48.81
C SER A 155 -17.48 -37.56 -47.86
N THR A 156 -17.19 -37.52 -46.57
CA THR A 156 -18.15 -37.79 -45.51
C THR A 156 -18.52 -36.46 -44.88
N ALA A 157 -19.83 -36.23 -44.82
CA ALA A 157 -20.47 -35.02 -44.36
C ALA A 157 -19.97 -34.57 -42.98
N PRO A 158 -19.97 -33.25 -42.68
CA PRO A 158 -19.47 -32.71 -41.43
C PRO A 158 -20.30 -33.25 -40.25
N ALA A 159 -19.60 -33.84 -39.28
CA ALA A 159 -20.15 -34.12 -37.97
C ALA A 159 -20.64 -32.80 -37.32
N PRO A 160 -21.78 -32.81 -36.61
CA PRO A 160 -22.25 -31.61 -35.93
C PRO A 160 -21.21 -31.19 -34.90
N ALA A 161 -20.75 -29.93 -35.02
CA ALA A 161 -19.81 -29.33 -34.08
C ALA A 161 -20.35 -29.45 -32.64
N PRO A 162 -19.51 -29.78 -31.66
CA PRO A 162 -19.91 -29.71 -30.26
C PRO A 162 -20.38 -28.28 -29.95
N ALA A 163 -21.54 -28.19 -29.30
CA ALA A 163 -22.12 -26.92 -28.86
C ALA A 163 -21.07 -26.07 -28.13
N PRO A 164 -21.06 -24.75 -28.33
CA PRO A 164 -20.11 -23.87 -27.65
C PRO A 164 -20.24 -24.07 -26.14
N ALA A 165 -19.12 -24.38 -25.49
CA ALA A 165 -19.02 -24.38 -24.04
C ALA A 165 -19.58 -23.05 -23.51
N PRO A 166 -20.42 -23.05 -22.47
CA PRO A 166 -20.96 -21.83 -21.90
C PRO A 166 -19.79 -20.92 -21.52
N ALA A 167 -19.80 -19.70 -22.07
CA ALA A 167 -18.84 -18.66 -21.70
C ALA A 167 -18.75 -18.57 -20.16
N PRO A 168 -17.56 -18.33 -19.58
CA PRO A 168 -17.43 -18.11 -18.15
C PRO A 168 -18.43 -17.04 -17.75
N ARG A 169 -19.43 -17.39 -16.93
CA ARG A 169 -20.34 -16.43 -16.34
C ARG A 169 -19.47 -15.54 -15.46
N VAL A 170 -19.09 -14.37 -15.96
CA VAL A 170 -18.49 -13.32 -15.16
C VAL A 170 -19.47 -13.11 -14.01
N PRO A 171 -19.07 -13.35 -12.74
CA PRO A 171 -19.97 -13.13 -11.63
C PRO A 171 -20.50 -11.69 -11.70
N PRO A 172 -21.77 -11.44 -11.32
CA PRO A 172 -22.33 -10.10 -11.34
C PRO A 172 -21.38 -9.19 -10.56
N ARG A 173 -20.75 -8.23 -11.26
CA ARG A 173 -19.88 -7.24 -10.63
C ARG A 173 -20.78 -6.39 -9.75
N SER A 174 -20.42 -6.25 -8.48
CA SER A 174 -21.13 -5.37 -7.57
C SER A 174 -21.09 -3.94 -8.12
N ASP A 175 -22.21 -3.22 -8.08
CA ASP A 175 -22.26 -1.80 -8.44
C ASP A 175 -21.85 -0.89 -7.27
N LEU A 176 -21.52 -1.49 -6.12
CA LEU A 176 -21.13 -0.80 -4.89
C LEU A 176 -19.83 -0.02 -5.08
N GLY A 177 -19.82 1.28 -4.82
CA GLY A 177 -18.64 2.12 -5.06
C GLY A 177 -18.41 2.44 -6.54
N ARG A 178 -19.36 2.15 -7.42
CA ARG A 178 -19.34 2.70 -8.78
C ARG A 178 -19.47 4.22 -8.71
N ARG A 179 -18.52 4.90 -9.35
CA ARG A 179 -18.60 6.35 -9.54
C ARG A 179 -19.65 6.71 -10.59
N PRO A 180 -20.49 7.73 -10.36
CA PRO A 180 -21.39 8.26 -11.39
C PRO A 180 -20.59 8.76 -12.61
N ALA A 181 -20.96 8.30 -13.81
CA ALA A 181 -20.23 8.62 -15.05
C ALA A 181 -20.27 10.13 -15.42
N GLN A 182 -21.16 10.89 -14.79
CA GLN A 182 -21.36 12.32 -15.03
C GLN A 182 -20.33 13.21 -14.33
N LEU A 183 -19.61 12.70 -13.32
CA LEU A 183 -18.60 13.45 -12.58
C LEU A 183 -17.24 13.35 -13.28
N PRO A 184 -16.71 14.45 -13.85
CA PRO A 184 -15.37 14.44 -14.45
C PRO A 184 -14.31 14.16 -13.37
N VAL A 185 -13.19 13.55 -13.78
CA VAL A 185 -12.03 13.39 -12.90
C VAL A 185 -11.06 14.52 -13.21
N GLU A 186 -10.98 15.49 -12.32
CA GLU A 186 -10.12 16.66 -12.46
C GLU A 186 -8.76 16.44 -11.79
N ARG A 187 -8.76 15.76 -10.64
CA ARG A 187 -7.54 15.47 -9.86
C ARG A 187 -7.64 14.11 -9.19
N ILE A 188 -6.50 13.46 -9.01
CA ILE A 188 -6.37 12.21 -8.25
C ILE A 188 -5.33 12.44 -7.15
N VAL A 189 -5.66 12.02 -5.93
CA VAL A 189 -4.74 12.05 -4.78
C VAL A 189 -4.49 10.61 -4.36
N THR A 190 -3.22 10.24 -4.21
CA THR A 190 -2.81 8.85 -4.00
C THR A 190 -1.97 8.71 -2.74
N LEU A 191 -2.18 7.62 -2.00
CA LEU A 191 -1.30 7.12 -0.93
C LEU A 191 -1.02 5.64 -1.16
N PHE A 192 0.09 5.15 -0.62
CA PHE A 192 0.39 3.72 -0.64
C PHE A 192 0.52 3.17 0.77
N VAL A 193 0.11 1.92 0.96
CA VAL A 193 0.44 1.13 2.15
C VAL A 193 1.31 -0.02 1.68
N MET A 194 2.59 0.01 2.06
CA MET A 194 3.58 -0.99 1.64
C MET A 194 3.90 -1.94 2.78
N ALA A 195 4.10 -3.20 2.41
CA ALA A 195 4.59 -4.21 3.33
C ALA A 195 6.07 -3.98 3.66
N ARG A 196 6.50 -4.45 4.82
CA ARG A 196 7.92 -4.43 5.19
C ARG A 196 8.72 -5.36 4.28
N GLU A 197 10.01 -5.08 4.15
CA GLU A 197 10.91 -5.85 3.29
C GLU A 197 10.86 -7.35 3.67
N GLY A 198 10.67 -8.21 2.67
CA GLY A 198 10.60 -9.66 2.84
C GLY A 198 9.28 -10.21 3.38
N ALA A 199 8.31 -9.37 3.75
CA ALA A 199 7.04 -9.80 4.35
C ALA A 199 5.83 -9.24 3.57
N PRO A 200 5.49 -9.78 2.38
CA PRO A 200 4.32 -9.32 1.63
C PRO A 200 3.02 -9.61 2.38
N PHE A 201 2.01 -8.76 2.19
CA PHE A 201 0.70 -8.96 2.79
C PHE A 201 0.01 -10.22 2.27
N ASN A 202 -0.59 -10.99 3.17
CA ASN A 202 -1.46 -12.12 2.86
C ASN A 202 -2.88 -11.63 2.54
N GLY A 203 -3.52 -12.22 1.53
CA GLY A 203 -4.89 -11.87 1.15
C GLY A 203 -5.92 -12.04 2.25
N ALA A 204 -5.80 -13.08 3.09
CA ALA A 204 -6.74 -13.30 4.20
C ALA A 204 -6.67 -12.17 5.23
N ASP A 205 -5.45 -11.81 5.67
CA ASP A 205 -5.22 -10.72 6.62
C ASP A 205 -5.66 -9.38 6.04
N LEU A 206 -5.47 -9.18 4.73
CA LEU A 206 -5.86 -7.97 4.02
C LEU A 206 -7.38 -7.75 4.03
N ILE A 207 -8.18 -8.78 3.77
CA ILE A 207 -9.65 -8.65 3.82
C ILE A 207 -10.09 -8.27 5.22
N VAL A 208 -9.60 -8.99 6.23
CA VAL A 208 -9.94 -8.73 7.63
C VAL A 208 -9.53 -7.31 8.03
N ALA A 209 -8.36 -6.85 7.59
CA ALA A 209 -7.89 -5.49 7.84
C ALA A 209 -8.74 -4.44 7.11
N ALA A 210 -9.12 -4.69 5.86
CA ALA A 210 -9.95 -3.80 5.06
C ALA A 210 -11.36 -3.64 5.67
N GLU A 211 -12.00 -4.73 6.05
CA GLU A 211 -13.31 -4.72 6.71
C GLU A 211 -13.24 -4.00 8.07
N LYS A 212 -12.21 -4.28 8.88
CA LYS A 212 -11.97 -3.58 10.16
C LYS A 212 -11.68 -2.08 9.98
N ALA A 213 -11.17 -1.67 8.83
CA ALA A 213 -10.95 -0.27 8.48
C ALA A 213 -12.20 0.40 7.89
N GLY A 214 -13.32 -0.32 7.77
CA GLY A 214 -14.59 0.19 7.24
C GLY A 214 -14.59 0.34 5.72
N LEU A 215 -13.85 -0.51 5.01
CA LEU A 215 -13.87 -0.57 3.55
C LEU A 215 -14.85 -1.66 3.09
N GLU A 216 -15.61 -1.36 2.04
CA GLU A 216 -16.56 -2.28 1.43
C GLU A 216 -16.02 -2.76 0.08
N PHE A 217 -16.06 -4.08 -0.18
CA PHE A 217 -15.67 -4.65 -1.47
C PHE A 217 -16.76 -4.41 -2.52
N GLY A 218 -16.39 -3.95 -3.72
CA GLY A 218 -17.37 -3.51 -4.70
C GLY A 218 -16.93 -3.53 -6.16
N ASP A 219 -17.32 -2.48 -6.88
CA ASP A 219 -17.10 -2.28 -8.29
C ASP A 219 -15.62 -2.45 -8.65
N MET A 220 -15.34 -2.90 -9.87
CA MET A 220 -13.98 -3.22 -10.35
C MET A 220 -13.21 -4.29 -9.55
N GLY A 221 -13.83 -4.92 -8.55
CA GLY A 221 -13.16 -5.90 -7.68
C GLY A 221 -12.13 -5.27 -6.75
N ILE A 222 -12.38 -4.03 -6.32
CA ILE A 222 -11.55 -3.30 -5.37
C ILE A 222 -12.37 -2.88 -4.14
N TYR A 223 -11.70 -2.29 -3.15
CA TYR A 223 -12.34 -1.79 -1.95
C TYR A 223 -12.68 -0.31 -2.07
N HIS A 224 -13.77 0.08 -1.43
CA HIS A 224 -14.28 1.45 -1.46
C HIS A 224 -14.66 1.91 -0.06
N ARG A 225 -14.39 3.19 0.22
CA ARG A 225 -15.04 3.89 1.33
C ARG A 225 -16.18 4.72 0.76
N LEU A 226 -17.40 4.45 1.21
CA LEU A 226 -18.60 5.16 0.76
C LEU A 226 -19.00 6.24 1.78
N VAL A 227 -19.84 7.16 1.34
CA VAL A 227 -20.52 8.09 2.24
C VAL A 227 -21.62 7.33 2.99
N ASP A 228 -21.69 7.49 4.30
CA ASP A 228 -22.68 6.82 5.14
C ASP A 228 -24.11 7.16 4.67
N GLY A 229 -24.89 6.11 4.38
CA GLY A 229 -26.27 6.23 3.92
C GLY A 229 -26.45 6.73 2.48
N LYS A 230 -25.37 6.97 1.73
CA LYS A 230 -25.40 7.57 0.36
C LYS A 230 -24.51 6.80 -0.61
N ARG A 231 -24.80 5.51 -0.81
CA ARG A 231 -23.99 4.61 -1.66
C ARG A 231 -24.01 4.99 -3.14
N GLU A 232 -25.07 5.66 -3.59
CA GLU A 232 -25.31 6.09 -4.97
C GLU A 232 -24.44 7.27 -5.41
N GLN A 233 -23.87 8.03 -4.47
CA GLN A 233 -22.99 9.17 -4.78
C GLN A 233 -21.59 8.72 -5.21
N GLY A 234 -21.29 7.44 -5.06
CA GLY A 234 -19.99 6.85 -5.34
C GLY A 234 -19.06 6.90 -4.12
N PRO A 235 -17.80 6.49 -4.32
CA PRO A 235 -16.85 6.36 -3.24
C PRO A 235 -16.21 7.70 -2.88
N ILE A 236 -15.95 7.90 -1.60
CA ILE A 236 -15.04 8.94 -1.09
C ILE A 236 -13.64 8.65 -1.63
N PHE A 237 -13.17 7.42 -1.46
CA PHE A 237 -11.91 6.91 -2.00
C PHE A 237 -11.97 5.40 -2.22
N SER A 238 -11.01 4.89 -3.00
CA SER A 238 -10.90 3.49 -3.35
C SER A 238 -9.52 2.94 -3.03
N VAL A 239 -9.43 1.64 -2.78
CA VAL A 239 -8.19 0.92 -2.46
C VAL A 239 -8.02 -0.26 -3.39
N ALA A 240 -6.94 -0.24 -4.17
CA ALA A 240 -6.60 -1.25 -5.15
C ALA A 240 -5.30 -1.99 -4.76
N ASN A 241 -5.14 -3.19 -5.30
CA ASN A 241 -3.89 -3.93 -5.22
C ASN A 241 -2.82 -3.23 -6.08
N MET A 242 -1.57 -3.16 -5.63
CA MET A 242 -0.48 -2.62 -6.43
C MET A 242 -0.02 -3.57 -7.55
N LEU A 243 -0.29 -4.87 -7.43
CA LEU A 243 -0.03 -5.82 -8.50
C LEU A 243 -1.10 -5.73 -9.58
N LYS A 244 -0.67 -5.71 -10.84
CA LYS A 244 -1.59 -5.80 -11.99
C LYS A 244 -2.33 -7.14 -11.92
N PRO A 245 -3.67 -7.17 -12.13
CA PRO A 245 -4.50 -6.10 -12.71
C PRO A 245 -5.01 -5.01 -11.73
N GLY A 246 -4.72 -5.11 -10.43
CA GLY A 246 -5.12 -4.14 -9.41
C GLY A 246 -6.38 -4.50 -8.62
N ASN A 247 -7.04 -5.60 -8.97
CA ASN A 247 -8.19 -6.14 -8.23
C ASN A 247 -7.79 -7.17 -7.16
N PHE A 248 -8.75 -7.52 -6.31
CA PHE A 248 -8.66 -8.62 -5.35
C PHE A 248 -9.49 -9.80 -5.84
N ASP A 249 -8.84 -10.92 -6.11
CA ASP A 249 -9.52 -12.17 -6.42
C ASP A 249 -9.89 -12.90 -5.12
N LEU A 250 -11.12 -12.68 -4.66
CA LEU A 250 -11.68 -13.31 -3.46
C LEU A 250 -11.78 -14.84 -3.56
N SER A 251 -11.63 -15.44 -4.75
CA SER A 251 -11.63 -16.89 -4.91
C SER A 251 -10.26 -17.53 -4.62
N ARG A 252 -9.19 -16.74 -4.59
CA ARG A 252 -7.79 -17.21 -4.45
C ARG A 252 -7.02 -16.46 -3.36
N LEU A 253 -7.66 -16.27 -2.21
CA LEU A 253 -7.13 -15.48 -1.11
C LEU A 253 -5.88 -16.07 -0.46
N ASP A 254 -5.84 -17.40 -0.31
CA ASP A 254 -4.71 -18.09 0.33
C ASP A 254 -3.40 -17.89 -0.45
N ALA A 255 -3.51 -17.80 -1.77
CA ALA A 255 -2.39 -17.59 -2.70
C ALA A 255 -2.10 -16.10 -2.95
N LEU A 256 -2.99 -15.18 -2.56
CA LEU A 256 -2.80 -13.76 -2.77
C LEU A 256 -1.67 -13.26 -1.88
N ARG A 257 -0.60 -12.77 -2.51
CA ARG A 257 0.49 -12.06 -1.87
C ARG A 257 0.72 -10.76 -2.59
N THR A 258 0.74 -9.65 -1.85
CA THR A 258 0.95 -8.33 -2.43
C THR A 258 2.00 -7.52 -1.68
N PRO A 259 2.89 -6.80 -2.38
CA PRO A 259 3.84 -5.89 -1.75
C PRO A 259 3.17 -4.65 -1.16
N GLY A 260 1.92 -4.33 -1.55
CA GLY A 260 1.24 -3.16 -1.04
C GLY A 260 -0.08 -2.83 -1.72
N LEU A 261 -0.67 -1.74 -1.25
CA LEU A 261 -1.99 -1.26 -1.62
C LEU A 261 -1.91 0.20 -2.05
N SER A 262 -2.71 0.56 -3.05
CA SER A 262 -2.84 1.91 -3.56
C SER A 262 -4.18 2.46 -3.14
N PHE A 263 -4.15 3.48 -2.29
CA PHE A 263 -5.30 4.31 -1.95
C PHE A 263 -5.36 5.45 -2.95
N PHE A 264 -6.53 5.70 -3.51
CA PHE A 264 -6.72 6.85 -4.38
C PHE A 264 -8.11 7.44 -4.17
N MET A 265 -8.15 8.76 -4.04
CA MET A 265 -9.38 9.54 -4.11
C MET A 265 -9.35 10.40 -5.36
N THR A 266 -10.53 10.66 -5.89
CA THR A 266 -10.69 11.28 -7.19
C THR A 266 -11.62 12.47 -7.00
N LEU A 267 -11.16 13.64 -7.45
CA LEU A 267 -11.84 14.92 -7.22
C LEU A 267 -12.52 15.41 -8.50
N PRO A 268 -13.73 15.99 -8.42
CA PRO A 268 -14.57 16.13 -7.22
C PRO A 268 -14.99 14.78 -6.61
N ALA A 269 -14.92 14.71 -5.27
CA ALA A 269 -15.43 13.61 -4.47
C ALA A 269 -16.89 13.92 -4.04
N PRO A 270 -17.64 12.94 -3.51
CA PRO A 270 -19.00 13.16 -3.00
C PRO A 270 -19.09 14.12 -1.81
N ILE A 271 -17.96 14.42 -1.18
CA ILE A 271 -17.78 15.33 -0.05
C ILE A 271 -16.58 16.25 -0.35
N PRO A 272 -16.40 17.37 0.39
CA PRO A 272 -15.25 18.25 0.22
C PRO A 272 -13.92 17.49 0.23
N ALA A 273 -12.95 17.95 -0.57
CA ALA A 273 -11.70 17.25 -0.78
C ALA A 273 -10.90 17.11 0.53
N LEU A 274 -10.95 18.13 1.40
CA LEU A 274 -10.36 18.07 2.72
C LEU A 274 -11.00 16.98 3.60
N ASP A 275 -12.33 16.88 3.61
CA ASP A 275 -13.05 15.87 4.39
C ASP A 275 -12.79 14.45 3.85
N ALA A 276 -12.70 14.30 2.53
CA ALA A 276 -12.31 13.04 1.89
C ALA A 276 -10.90 12.60 2.30
N TRP A 277 -9.97 13.55 2.43
CA TRP A 277 -8.63 13.29 2.94
C TRP A 277 -8.63 12.92 4.42
N ASP A 278 -9.39 13.63 5.24
CA ASP A 278 -9.53 13.36 6.68
C ASP A 278 -10.23 12.01 6.94
N ALA A 279 -10.97 11.47 5.97
CA ALA A 279 -11.44 10.07 5.97
C ALA A 279 -10.38 9.07 5.47
N MET A 280 -9.64 9.41 4.41
CA MET A 280 -8.67 8.51 3.76
C MET A 280 -7.42 8.27 4.61
N LEU A 281 -6.83 9.33 5.18
CA LEU A 281 -5.56 9.24 5.91
C LEU A 281 -5.63 8.32 7.15
N PRO A 282 -6.61 8.47 8.07
CA PRO A 282 -6.74 7.58 9.22
C PRO A 282 -7.01 6.14 8.79
N THR A 283 -7.79 5.95 7.71
CA THR A 283 -8.05 4.60 7.17
C THR A 283 -6.76 3.94 6.67
N ALA A 284 -5.92 4.67 5.93
CA ALA A 284 -4.63 4.18 5.46
C ALA A 284 -3.66 3.86 6.60
N GLN A 285 -3.59 4.72 7.62
CA GLN A 285 -2.78 4.50 8.83
C GLN A 285 -3.25 3.26 9.59
N ARG A 286 -4.57 3.13 9.81
CA ARG A 286 -5.16 1.96 10.47
C ARG A 286 -4.88 0.68 9.71
N LEU A 287 -4.98 0.70 8.39
CA LEU A 287 -4.72 -0.48 7.56
C LEU A 287 -3.23 -0.85 7.57
N ALA A 288 -2.33 0.14 7.61
CA ALA A 288 -0.91 -0.10 7.80
C ALA A 288 -0.60 -0.72 9.18
N GLU A 289 -1.24 -0.25 10.25
CA GLU A 289 -1.10 -0.84 11.59
C GLU A 289 -1.59 -2.29 11.64
N LEU A 290 -2.74 -2.59 11.03
CA LEU A 290 -3.32 -3.94 11.04
C LEU A 290 -2.52 -4.95 10.21
N LEU A 291 -1.74 -4.48 9.23
CA LEU A 291 -0.94 -5.31 8.32
C LEU A 291 0.57 -5.22 8.58
N ASP A 292 0.98 -4.54 9.66
CA ASP A 292 2.39 -4.26 9.96
C ASP A 292 3.17 -3.54 8.83
N GLY A 293 2.46 -2.72 8.05
CA GLY A 293 2.98 -1.96 6.91
C GLY A 293 3.45 -0.54 7.21
N GLN A 294 3.77 0.21 6.15
CA GLN A 294 4.12 1.62 6.20
C GLN A 294 3.30 2.42 5.18
N VAL A 295 2.80 3.58 5.61
CA VAL A 295 2.12 4.53 4.72
C VAL A 295 3.16 5.39 3.99
N LEU A 296 3.05 5.43 2.67
CA LEU A 296 3.91 6.22 1.79
C LEU A 296 3.09 7.24 0.99
N ASP A 297 3.74 8.31 0.59
CA ASP A 297 3.20 9.30 -0.35
C ASP A 297 3.35 8.86 -1.82
N GLU A 298 2.92 9.73 -2.74
CA GLU A 298 3.00 9.49 -4.19
C GLU A 298 4.43 9.24 -4.71
N GLU A 299 5.44 9.79 -4.04
CA GLU A 299 6.85 9.62 -4.36
C GLU A 299 7.46 8.36 -3.72
N ARG A 300 6.64 7.57 -3.01
CA ARG A 300 7.03 6.40 -2.22
C ARG A 300 7.93 6.74 -1.04
N ASN A 301 7.86 7.96 -0.54
CA ASN A 301 8.51 8.38 0.71
C ASN A 301 7.59 8.11 1.89
N ALA A 302 8.17 7.83 3.06
CA ALA A 302 7.40 7.65 4.29
C ALA A 302 6.56 8.90 4.59
N LEU A 303 5.26 8.70 4.87
CA LEU A 303 4.33 9.81 5.05
C LEU A 303 4.57 10.53 6.38
N GLY A 304 5.29 11.65 6.32
CA GLY A 304 5.59 12.51 7.47
C GLY A 304 4.57 13.61 7.71
N ARG A 305 4.62 14.22 8.91
CA ARG A 305 3.72 15.32 9.32
C ARG A 305 3.75 16.53 8.37
N GLN A 306 4.94 16.89 7.87
CA GLN A 306 5.08 18.01 6.92
C GLN A 306 4.36 17.72 5.60
N ARG A 307 4.49 16.49 5.08
CA ARG A 307 3.82 16.09 3.84
C ARG A 307 2.29 16.03 4.01
N ILE A 308 1.81 15.54 5.15
CA ILE A 308 0.39 15.55 5.50
C ILE A 308 -0.15 16.98 5.52
N ALA A 309 0.54 17.90 6.21
CA ALA A 309 0.13 19.30 6.28
C ALA A 309 0.09 19.94 4.88
N HIS A 310 1.10 19.67 4.04
CA HIS A 310 1.16 20.17 2.68
C HIS A 310 -0.02 19.68 1.82
N ILE A 311 -0.30 18.38 1.79
CA ILE A 311 -1.44 17.82 1.04
C ILE A 311 -2.76 18.44 1.52
N ARG A 312 -2.91 18.57 2.84
CA ARG A 312 -4.11 19.18 3.44
C ARG A 312 -4.33 20.63 2.99
N ASP A 313 -3.26 21.42 2.92
CA ASP A 313 -3.33 22.81 2.46
C ASP A 313 -3.61 22.92 0.96
N GLU A 314 -3.09 21.99 0.14
CA GLU A 314 -3.46 21.90 -1.28
C GLU A 314 -4.94 21.57 -1.48
N LEU A 315 -5.49 20.67 -0.68
CA LEU A 315 -6.91 20.31 -0.76
C LEU A 315 -7.83 21.43 -0.30
N ARG A 316 -7.43 22.18 0.73
CA ARG A 316 -8.10 23.43 1.13
C ARG A 316 -8.06 24.49 0.02
N GLY A 317 -6.95 24.57 -0.72
CA GLY A 317 -6.86 25.41 -1.92
C GLY A 317 -7.87 24.97 -2.98
N TRP A 318 -7.87 23.67 -3.27
CA TRP A 318 -8.77 23.06 -4.23
C TRP A 318 -10.25 23.31 -3.88
N ASP A 319 -10.67 23.07 -2.63
CA ASP A 319 -12.06 23.29 -2.21
C ASP A 319 -12.48 24.75 -2.41
N ARG A 320 -11.65 25.73 -2.02
CA ARG A 320 -11.95 27.16 -2.24
C ARG A 320 -12.11 27.53 -3.72
N ASP A 321 -11.29 26.96 -4.59
CA ASP A 321 -11.33 27.22 -6.04
C ASP A 321 -12.57 26.60 -6.72
N HIS A 322 -13.18 25.59 -6.11
CA HIS A 322 -14.34 24.87 -6.65
C HIS A 322 -15.67 25.30 -6.02
N GLU A 323 -15.70 25.67 -4.73
CA GLU A 323 -16.85 26.31 -4.09
C GLU A 323 -17.21 27.66 -4.76
N GLY A 324 -16.21 28.42 -5.19
CA GLY A 324 -16.42 29.70 -5.89
C GLY A 324 -17.10 29.58 -7.26
N LYS A 325 -17.14 28.39 -7.86
CA LYS A 325 -17.79 28.14 -9.17
C LYS A 325 -19.26 27.75 -9.04
N GLU A 326 -19.70 27.31 -7.86
CA GLU A 326 -21.07 26.83 -7.61
C GLU A 326 -22.03 27.92 -7.11
N ILE A 327 -21.61 29.19 -7.11
CA ILE A 327 -22.51 30.31 -6.84
C ILE A 327 -23.49 30.46 -8.02
N ILE A 328 -24.57 29.67 -7.97
CA ILE A 328 -25.78 29.89 -8.74
C ILE A 328 -26.29 31.26 -8.28
N PHE A 329 -26.01 32.30 -9.06
CA PHE A 329 -26.70 33.57 -8.95
C PHE A 329 -28.19 33.29 -9.13
N GLY A 330 -28.91 33.22 -8.01
CA GLY A 330 -30.36 33.07 -7.98
C GLY A 330 -31.00 34.18 -8.81
N ARG A 331 -31.65 33.76 -9.89
CA ARG A 331 -32.64 34.52 -10.66
C ARG A 331 -33.92 34.65 -9.86
#